data_AF-A0A1V4XTL6-F1
#
_entry.id   AF-A0A1V4XTL6-F1
#
_cell.length_a   1.000
_cell.length_b   1.000
_cell.length_c   1.000
_cell.angle_alpha   90.00
_cell.angle_beta   90.00
_cell.angle_gamma   90.00
#
_symmetry.space_group_name_H-M   'P 1'
#
loop_
_entity.id
_entity.type
_entity.pdbx_description
1 polymer ?
#
loop_
_entity_poly.entity_id
_entity_poly.type
_entity_poly.pdbx_seq_one_letter_code
_entity_poly.pdbx_strand_id
1 'polypeptide(L)' 'MPTEKPKIILVVTDDMLKRIDDFRFENRISSRSKAIRLLIEGGLKLNSDPEKEEDSDPLLD' A
#
# COMPACT_ATOMS: atom_id res chain seq x y z
N MET A 1 13.42 -3.48 -18.01
CA MET A 1 14.02 -2.45 -17.14
C MET A 1 13.95 -2.96 -15.71
N PRO A 2 15.03 -2.91 -14.93
CA PRO A 2 14.93 -3.20 -13.50
C PRO A 2 14.07 -2.08 -12.91
N THR A 3 12.86 -2.42 -12.48
CA THR A 3 12.00 -1.46 -11.77
C THR A 3 12.73 -1.02 -10.51
N GLU A 4 13.06 0.26 -10.40
CA GLU A 4 13.80 0.88 -9.28
C GLU A 4 13.07 0.80 -7.93
N LYS A 5 11.78 0.44 -7.95
CA LYS A 5 10.98 0.34 -6.73
C LYS A 5 11.28 -0.95 -5.96
N PRO A 6 11.44 -0.88 -4.62
CA PRO A 6 11.67 -2.06 -3.79
C PRO A 6 10.49 -3.03 -3.92
N LYS A 7 10.80 -4.32 -3.99
CA LYS A 7 9.82 -5.40 -4.03
C LYS A 7 9.93 -6.22 -2.76
N ILE A 8 8.79 -6.51 -2.17
CA ILE A 8 8.70 -7.35 -0.97
C ILE A 8 7.85 -8.57 -1.29
N ILE A 9 8.16 -9.69 -0.63
CA ILE A 9 7.29 -10.86 -0.55
C ILE A 9 6.54 -10.75 0.77
N LEU A 10 5.22 -10.84 0.72
CA LEU A 10 4.36 -10.76 1.90
C LEU A 10 3.59 -12.07 2.04
N VAL A 11 3.75 -12.74 3.17
CA VAL A 11 2.92 -13.90 3.55
C VAL A 11 1.75 -13.39 4.37
N VAL A 12 0.54 -13.79 4.01
CA VAL A 12 -0.70 -13.38 4.67
C VAL A 12 -1.57 -14.60 4.98
N THR A 13 -2.50 -14.45 5.90
CA THR A 13 -3.53 -15.45 6.16
C THR A 13 -4.57 -15.47 5.03
N ASP A 14 -5.30 -16.58 4.91
CA ASP A 14 -6.39 -16.71 3.92
C ASP A 14 -7.48 -15.66 4.11
N ASP A 15 -7.83 -15.34 5.37
CA ASP A 15 -8.79 -14.28 5.69
C ASP A 15 -8.32 -12.91 5.19
N MET A 16 -7.05 -12.57 5.42
CA MET A 16 -6.49 -11.31 4.94
C MET A 16 -6.47 -11.25 3.40
N LEU A 17 -6.10 -12.35 2.74
CA LEU A 17 -6.13 -12.44 1.28
C LEU A 17 -7.55 -12.23 0.75
N LYS A 18 -8.56 -12.85 1.38
CA LYS A 18 -9.97 -12.66 1.01
C LYS A 18 -10.38 -11.19 1.12
N ARG A 19 -10.06 -10.53 2.24
CA ARG A 19 -10.38 -9.11 2.45
C ARG A 19 -9.70 -8.18 1.42
N ILE A 20 -8.46 -8.49 1.03
CA ILE A 20 -7.75 -7.76 -0.04
C ILE A 20 -8.47 -7.94 -1.38
N ASP A 21 -8.92 -9.16 -1.68
CA ASP A 21 -9.63 -9.46 -2.93
C ASP A 21 -11.03 -8.82 -2.93
N ASP A 22 -11.78 -8.85 -1.82
CA ASP A 22 -13.07 -8.16 -1.67
C ASP A 22 -12.91 -6.64 -1.92
N PHE A 23 -11.94 -6.00 -1.24
CA PHE A 23 -11.62 -4.58 -1.46
C PHE A 23 -11.29 -4.29 -2.93
N ARG A 24 -10.54 -5.19 -3.58
CA ARG A 24 -10.20 -5.07 -4.99
C ARG A 24 -11.45 -5.07 -5.88
N PHE A 25 -12.38 -5.99 -5.65
CA PHE A 25 -13.60 -6.12 -6.45
C PHE A 25 -14.55 -4.95 -6.26
N GLU A 26 -14.79 -4.54 -5.01
CA GLU A 26 -15.66 -3.40 -4.66
C GLU A 26 -15.18 -2.10 -5.31
N ASN A 27 -13.86 -1.87 -5.30
CA ASN A 27 -13.24 -0.66 -5.85
C ASN A 27 -12.83 -0.79 -7.32
N ARG A 28 -13.19 -1.89 -7.99
CA ARG A 28 -12.87 -2.17 -9.41
C ARG A 28 -11.38 -2.04 -9.73
N ILE A 29 -10.53 -2.48 -8.81
CA ILE A 29 -9.08 -2.47 -8.96
C ILE A 29 -8.65 -3.76 -9.69
N SER A 30 -7.79 -3.68 -10.69
CA SER A 30 -7.37 -4.87 -11.45
C SER A 30 -6.24 -5.66 -10.78
N SER A 31 -5.38 -5.01 -10.01
CA SER A 31 -4.15 -5.59 -9.45
C SER A 31 -4.20 -5.71 -7.93
N ARG A 32 -3.83 -6.91 -7.42
CA ARG A 32 -3.60 -7.12 -5.97
C ARG A 32 -2.54 -6.17 -5.42
N SER A 33 -1.44 -5.98 -6.14
CA SER A 33 -0.37 -5.08 -5.69
C SER A 33 -0.87 -3.63 -5.56
N LYS A 34 -1.76 -3.19 -6.45
CA LYS A 34 -2.41 -1.86 -6.34
C LYS A 34 -3.35 -1.80 -5.13
N ALA A 35 -4.16 -2.83 -4.92
CA ALA A 35 -5.07 -2.91 -3.77
C ALA A 35 -4.31 -2.88 -2.44
N ILE A 36 -3.28 -3.71 -2.29
CA ILE A 36 -2.41 -3.76 -1.10
C ILE A 36 -1.76 -2.40 -0.85
N ARG A 37 -1.24 -1.75 -1.89
CA ARG A 37 -0.63 -0.42 -1.75
C ARG A 37 -1.62 0.62 -1.23
N LEU A 38 -2.83 0.68 -1.79
CA LEU A 38 -3.86 1.63 -1.33
C LEU A 38 -4.30 1.38 0.11
N LEU A 39 -4.42 0.11 0.51
CA LEU A 39 -4.75 -0.27 1.88
C LEU A 39 -3.65 0.15 2.86
N ILE A 40 -2.37 -0.05 2.50
CA ILE A 40 -1.23 0.39 3.30
C ILE A 40 -1.18 1.92 3.38
N GLU A 41 -1.30 2.63 2.26
CA GLU A 41 -1.31 4.10 2.23
C GLU A 41 -2.46 4.67 3.07
N GLY A 42 -3.66 4.08 2.99
CA GLY A 42 -4.80 4.46 3.81
C GLY A 42 -4.56 4.19 5.30
N GLY A 43 -3.99 3.03 5.64
CA GLY A 43 -3.63 2.69 7.01
C GLY A 43 -2.57 3.63 7.59
N LEU A 44 -1.54 3.98 6.81
CA LEU A 44 -0.51 4.93 7.25
C LEU A 44 -1.12 6.31 7.48
N LYS A 45 -1.92 6.84 6.55
CA LYS A 45 -2.58 8.14 6.70
C LYS A 45 -3.49 8.25 7.93
N LEU A 46 -4.20 7.17 8.28
CA LEU A 46 -5.03 7.13 9.49
C LEU A 46 -4.21 7.16 10.79
N ASN A 47 -2.95 6.74 10.73
CA ASN A 47 -2.03 6.67 11.87
C ASN A 47 -0.97 7.78 11.86
N SER A 48 -0.91 8.59 10.81
CA SER A 48 -0.04 9.76 10.72
C SER A 48 -0.68 10.92 11.47
N ASP A 49 0.01 11.46 12.48
CA ASP A 49 -0.34 12.76 13.03
C ASP A 49 -0.18 13.82 11.92
N PRO A 50 -1.19 14.69 11.67
CA PRO A 50 -1.15 15.66 10.56
C PRO A 50 -0.03 16.71 10.67
N GLU A 51 0.74 16.73 11.77
CA GLU A 51 1.80 17.71 12.02
C GLU A 51 3.22 17.24 11.61
N LYS A 52 3.39 16.03 11.04
CA LYS A 52 4.73 15.46 10.72
C LYS A 52 5.10 15.35 9.24
N GLU A 53 4.28 15.87 8.32
CA GLU A 53 4.54 15.73 6.86
C GLU A 53 5.51 16.76 6.25
N GLU A 54 6.06 17.72 7.00
CA GLU A 54 7.01 18.71 6.42
C GLU A 54 8.48 18.25 6.36
N ASP A 55 8.87 17.13 6.96
CA ASP A 55 10.31 16.87 7.21
C ASP A 55 10.90 15.59 6.58
N SER A 56 10.23 14.94 5.62
CA SER A 56 10.89 13.82 4.92
C SER A 56 10.40 13.57 3.49
N ASP A 57 11.00 14.28 2.53
CA ASP A 57 11.61 13.59 1.39
C ASP A 57 12.83 14.36 0.84
N PRO A 58 14.05 14.11 1.35
CA PRO A 58 15.29 14.63 0.78
C PRO A 58 15.97 13.63 -0.18
N LEU A 59 15.27 12.64 -0.72
CA LEU A 59 15.85 11.68 -1.69
C LEU A 59 15.14 11.69 -3.04
N LEU A 60 15.10 12.87 -3.63
CA LEU A 60 15.10 13.07 -5.08
C LEU A 60 16.32 13.91 -5.47
N ASP A 61 17.51 13.35 -5.24
CA ASP A 61 18.77 13.71 -5.91
C ASP A 61 19.38 12.44 -6.53
#